data_AF-A0A1I7UPT7-F1
#
_entry.id   AF-A0A1I7UPT7-F1
#
_cell.length_a   1.000
_cell.length_b   1.000
_cell.length_c   1.000
_cell.angle_alpha   90.00
_cell.angle_beta   90.00
_cell.angle_gamma   90.00
#
_symmetry.space_group_name_H-M   'P 1'
#
loop_
_entity.id
_entity.type
_entity.pdbx_description
1 polymer ?
#
loop_
_entity_poly.entity_id
_entity_poly.type
_entity_poly.pdbx_seq_one_letter_code
_entity_poly.pdbx_strand_id
1 'polypeptide(L)'
;MALLDERKIDLANDTLVVRDRADHKILHFFDPNNGKPQGDGTLKHEYDIMELTVNQCGQLNDRNVAFRDHVGAVYIAMVKTFGISQRMVKIGSLVEQLVFNDVTNMLCGISEGKIAVWPLPNIAFQDRNLLQKSLIQKTIGSVGKFPQLANFAGNTIVIRKSDGCLVPTGILPFYGTLISMTSQSKWDQAIRLCRSIGNETLWATLAGLAVIHKNMIAMEISYAALEDDEKVALINEIKDKSDKETRQAMQVVLTGKLADADVLLERNGHSFRALMLNIQMFKWKRALEIGFKNKQWLVIVMGYREKYLKNCGQKESDPMFLKHMSEVEIDWVHIRELIAAERTKGNY
;
A
#
# COMPACT_ATOMS: atom_id res chain seq x y z
N MET A 1 13.23 -36.36 12.28
CA MET A 1 13.69 -35.06 12.80
C MET A 1 13.68 -34.10 11.61
N ALA A 2 12.67 -33.24 11.47
CA ALA A 2 12.63 -32.31 10.33
C ALA A 2 13.65 -31.19 10.57
N LEU A 3 14.70 -31.14 9.75
CA LEU A 3 15.70 -30.06 9.78
C LEU A 3 15.07 -28.73 9.37
N LEU A 4 15.61 -27.63 9.91
CA LEU A 4 15.45 -26.30 9.32
C LEU A 4 16.06 -26.36 7.91
N ASP A 5 15.29 -25.99 6.90
CA ASP A 5 15.75 -25.81 5.53
C ASP A 5 15.72 -24.33 5.18
N GLU A 6 16.37 -23.96 4.07
CA GLU A 6 16.51 -22.58 3.58
C GLU A 6 15.18 -21.87 3.32
N ARG A 7 14.05 -22.60 3.32
CA ARG A 7 12.70 -22.02 3.14
C ARG A 7 12.09 -21.52 4.44
N LYS A 8 12.61 -21.95 5.59
CA LYS A 8 12.02 -21.68 6.93
C LYS A 8 12.84 -20.67 7.73
N ILE A 9 13.99 -20.26 7.21
CA ILE A 9 14.92 -19.35 7.86
C ILE A 9 15.58 -18.50 6.79
N ASP A 10 15.68 -17.20 7.02
CA ASP A 10 16.43 -16.30 6.13
C ASP A 10 17.06 -15.18 6.96
N LEU A 11 18.15 -14.62 6.43
CA LEU A 11 19.02 -13.69 7.11
C LEU A 11 19.22 -12.43 6.26
N ALA A 12 19.11 -11.29 6.91
CA ALA A 12 19.65 -10.02 6.45
C ALA A 12 20.73 -9.53 7.42
N ASN A 13 21.45 -8.47 7.07
CA ASN A 13 22.53 -7.92 7.89
C ASN A 13 22.12 -7.56 9.33
N ASP A 14 20.85 -7.21 9.53
CA ASP A 14 20.31 -6.72 10.80
C ASP A 14 19.15 -7.57 11.35
N THR A 15 18.68 -8.60 10.63
CA THR A 15 17.51 -9.39 11.03
C THR A 15 17.65 -10.84 10.60
N LEU A 16 17.47 -11.75 11.55
CA LEU A 16 17.23 -13.18 11.33
C LEU A 16 15.73 -13.47 11.47
N VAL A 17 15.14 -14.12 10.47
CA VAL A 17 13.74 -14.55 10.52
C VAL A 17 13.69 -16.07 10.55
N VAL A 18 12.93 -16.61 11.50
CA VAL A 18 12.78 -18.07 11.68
C VAL A 18 11.31 -18.42 11.80
N ARG A 19 10.83 -19.35 10.99
CA ARG A 19 9.50 -19.95 11.17
C ARG A 19 9.53 -20.93 12.33
N ASP A 20 8.55 -20.82 13.23
CA ASP A 20 8.43 -21.69 14.38
C ASP A 20 8.26 -23.16 13.96
N ARG A 21 8.86 -24.05 14.75
CA ARG A 21 8.91 -25.49 14.47
C ARG A 21 7.66 -26.22 14.95
N ALA A 22 7.04 -25.76 16.03
CA ALA A 22 5.84 -26.35 16.61
C ALA A 22 4.57 -25.74 16.00
N ASP A 23 4.56 -24.43 15.78
CA ASP A 23 3.46 -23.71 15.13
C ASP A 23 3.92 -23.11 13.79
N HIS A 24 3.66 -23.82 12.70
CA HIS A 24 4.05 -23.43 11.33
C HIS A 24 3.47 -22.10 10.84
N LYS A 25 2.61 -21.46 11.63
CA LYS A 25 1.97 -20.18 11.32
C LYS A 25 2.70 -18.99 11.93
N ILE A 26 3.73 -19.23 12.75
CA ILE A 26 4.43 -18.19 13.50
C ILE A 26 5.81 -17.92 12.89
N LEU A 27 6.13 -16.64 12.71
CA LEU A 27 7.49 -16.15 12.46
C LEU A 27 8.05 -15.44 13.68
N HIS A 28 9.32 -15.74 13.97
CA HIS A 28 10.14 -15.07 14.97
C HIS A 28 11.20 -14.20 14.29
N PHE A 29 11.53 -13.08 14.93
CA PHE A 29 12.49 -12.11 14.43
C PHE A 29 13.56 -11.86 15.50
N PHE A 30 14.83 -11.95 15.12
CA PHE A 30 15.96 -11.79 16.03
C PHE A 30 17.03 -10.88 15.43
N ASP A 31 17.73 -10.13 16.28
CA ASP A 31 18.98 -9.47 15.89
C ASP A 31 20.09 -10.54 15.77
N PRO A 32 20.73 -10.69 14.61
CA PRO A 32 21.71 -11.74 14.38
C PRO A 32 22.99 -11.57 15.23
N ASN A 33 23.26 -10.38 15.77
CA ASN A 33 24.48 -10.10 16.53
C ASN A 33 24.37 -10.51 18.01
N ASN A 34 23.17 -10.42 18.58
CA ASN A 34 22.96 -10.65 20.03
C ASN A 34 21.86 -11.68 20.33
N GLY A 35 21.15 -12.17 19.33
CA GLY A 35 20.09 -13.17 19.45
C GLY A 35 18.82 -12.68 20.16
N LYS A 36 18.71 -11.39 20.46
CA LYS A 36 17.52 -10.83 21.13
C LYS A 36 16.36 -10.69 20.15
N PRO A 37 15.11 -10.82 20.64
CA PRO A 37 13.93 -10.53 19.83
C PRO A 37 13.99 -9.12 19.23
N GLN A 38 13.56 -9.01 17.98
CA GLN A 38 13.59 -7.76 17.20
C GLN A 38 12.20 -7.40 16.68
N GLY A 39 11.99 -6.11 16.40
CA GLY A 39 10.73 -5.62 15.84
C GLY A 39 9.58 -5.67 16.85
N ASP A 40 8.37 -5.95 16.36
CA ASP A 40 7.16 -5.94 17.19
C ASP A 40 6.80 -7.35 17.72
N GLY A 41 7.82 -8.16 18.01
CA GLY A 41 7.65 -9.55 18.43
C GLY A 41 7.22 -10.47 17.29
N THR A 42 6.59 -11.59 17.64
CA THR A 42 6.24 -12.63 16.66
C THR A 42 5.15 -12.18 15.69
N LEU A 43 5.13 -12.77 14.49
CA LEU A 43 4.08 -12.59 13.50
C LEU A 43 3.31 -13.90 13.35
N LYS A 44 2.01 -13.89 13.61
CA LYS A 44 1.13 -15.06 13.45
C LYS A 44 0.26 -14.91 12.20
N HIS A 45 0.30 -15.91 11.34
CA HIS A 45 -0.55 -16.04 10.15
C HIS A 45 -1.74 -16.99 10.41
N GLU A 46 -2.75 -16.94 9.54
CA GLU A 46 -3.92 -17.81 9.64
C GLU A 46 -3.60 -19.25 9.17
N TYR A 47 -2.73 -19.34 8.17
CA TYR A 47 -2.33 -20.58 7.51
C TYR A 47 -0.86 -20.92 7.76
N ASP A 48 -0.50 -22.16 7.44
CA ASP A 48 0.88 -22.62 7.53
C ASP A 48 1.75 -21.85 6.53
N ILE A 49 2.86 -21.33 7.02
CA ILE A 49 3.87 -20.64 6.23
C ILE A 49 4.80 -21.71 5.64
N MET A 50 4.88 -21.75 4.32
CA MET A 50 5.60 -22.78 3.58
C MET A 50 7.02 -22.35 3.20
N GLU A 51 7.22 -21.05 3.00
CA GLU A 51 8.48 -20.46 2.56
C GLU A 51 8.51 -18.98 2.94
N LEU A 52 9.68 -18.48 3.34
CA LEU A 52 9.93 -17.08 3.65
C LEU A 52 11.24 -16.61 3.04
N THR A 53 11.34 -15.30 2.79
CA THR A 53 12.57 -14.61 2.43
C THR A 53 12.53 -13.17 2.96
N VAL A 54 13.69 -12.58 3.21
CA VAL A 54 13.87 -11.26 3.81
C VAL A 54 14.56 -10.35 2.80
N ASN A 55 14.10 -9.11 2.70
CA ASN A 55 14.74 -8.16 1.78
C ASN A 55 16.15 -7.82 2.25
N GLN A 56 17.08 -7.61 1.32
CA GLN A 56 18.51 -7.52 1.61
C GLN A 56 19.03 -6.08 1.73
N CYS A 57 18.23 -5.08 1.36
CA CYS A 57 18.65 -3.68 1.34
C CYS A 57 17.84 -2.80 2.31
N GLY A 58 18.42 -1.66 2.69
CA GLY A 58 17.80 -0.69 3.59
C GLY A 58 18.13 -0.93 5.06
N GLN A 59 17.61 -0.06 5.91
CA GLN A 59 17.80 -0.14 7.36
C GLN A 59 16.77 -1.08 7.99
N LEU A 60 16.94 -1.39 9.27
CA LEU A 60 15.98 -2.20 10.05
C LEU A 60 14.53 -1.69 9.92
N ASN A 61 14.33 -0.39 9.81
CA ASN A 61 12.99 0.20 9.70
C ASN A 61 12.32 -0.09 8.34
N ASP A 62 13.11 -0.44 7.32
CA ASP A 62 12.65 -0.82 5.99
C ASP A 62 12.67 -2.35 5.80
N ARG A 63 12.96 -3.11 6.87
CA ARG A 63 13.08 -4.57 6.81
C ARG A 63 11.70 -5.21 6.75
N ASN A 64 11.54 -6.06 5.76
CA ASN A 64 10.33 -6.79 5.46
C ASN A 64 10.65 -8.26 5.22
N VAL A 65 9.75 -9.11 5.67
CA VAL A 65 9.70 -10.52 5.28
C VAL A 65 8.62 -10.69 4.22
N ALA A 66 8.96 -11.35 3.12
CA ALA A 66 7.99 -11.90 2.20
C ALA A 66 7.84 -13.39 2.47
N PHE A 67 6.62 -13.90 2.44
CA PHE A 67 6.38 -15.32 2.64
C PHE A 67 5.17 -15.78 1.84
N ARG A 68 5.06 -17.09 1.65
CA ARG A 68 3.86 -17.72 1.10
C ARG A 68 3.26 -18.74 2.05
N ASP A 69 1.95 -18.84 1.99
CA ASP A 69 1.20 -19.85 2.73
C ASP A 69 1.00 -21.15 1.91
N HIS A 70 0.31 -22.12 2.52
CA HIS A 70 -0.01 -23.40 1.90
C HIS A 70 -0.89 -23.33 0.63
N VAL A 71 -1.63 -22.23 0.40
CA VAL A 71 -2.42 -22.01 -0.83
C VAL A 71 -1.66 -21.18 -1.87
N GLY A 72 -0.38 -20.87 -1.61
CA GLY A 72 0.47 -20.08 -2.50
C GLY A 72 0.11 -18.59 -2.51
N ALA A 73 -0.64 -18.09 -1.52
CA ALA A 73 -0.82 -16.66 -1.34
C ALA A 73 0.46 -16.02 -0.83
N VAL A 74 0.87 -14.91 -1.45
CA VAL A 74 2.10 -14.19 -1.11
C VAL A 74 1.75 -13.00 -0.24
N TYR A 75 2.49 -12.86 0.85
CA TYR A 75 2.37 -11.77 1.80
C TYR A 75 3.71 -11.06 1.95
N ILE A 76 3.65 -9.77 2.24
CA ILE A 76 4.77 -9.00 2.78
C ILE A 76 4.38 -8.48 4.16
N ALA A 77 5.31 -8.55 5.10
CA ALA A 77 5.12 -8.10 6.47
C ALA A 77 6.32 -7.30 6.96
N MET A 78 6.04 -6.23 7.70
CA MET A 78 7.05 -5.40 8.33
C MET A 78 7.59 -6.08 9.58
N VAL A 79 8.91 -6.07 9.74
CA VAL A 79 9.55 -6.52 10.98
C VAL A 79 9.18 -5.58 12.13
N LYS A 80 9.16 -4.27 11.86
CA LYS A 80 8.85 -3.21 12.82
C LYS A 80 7.84 -2.20 12.25
N THR A 81 6.76 -1.95 12.98
CA THR A 81 5.68 -1.02 12.61
C THR A 81 5.80 0.28 13.41
N PHE A 82 6.35 1.32 12.79
CA PHE A 82 6.44 2.65 13.43
C PHE A 82 5.10 3.40 13.37
N GLY A 83 4.07 2.88 14.04
CA GLY A 83 2.73 3.46 14.02
C GLY A 83 1.94 3.17 12.73
N ILE A 84 2.42 2.23 11.91
CA ILE A 84 1.66 1.68 10.78
C ILE A 84 0.73 0.61 11.33
N SER A 85 -0.58 0.83 11.21
CA SER A 85 -1.61 -0.08 11.75
C SER A 85 -1.59 -1.47 11.08
N GLN A 86 -1.25 -1.53 9.79
CA GLN A 86 -1.19 -2.77 9.04
C GLN A 86 0.24 -3.32 8.96
N ARG A 87 0.52 -4.36 9.76
CA ARG A 87 1.82 -5.06 9.77
C ARG A 87 2.05 -5.99 8.58
N MET A 88 0.97 -6.51 7.97
CA MET A 88 1.02 -7.53 6.93
C MET A 88 -0.03 -7.31 5.85
N VAL A 89 0.35 -7.54 4.59
CA VAL A 89 -0.54 -7.38 3.43
C VAL A 89 -0.30 -8.47 2.38
N LYS A 90 -1.39 -8.96 1.77
CA LYS A 90 -1.33 -9.91 0.63
C LYS A 90 -0.97 -9.15 -0.64
N ILE A 91 0.01 -9.64 -1.39
CA ILE A 91 0.51 -9.01 -2.63
C ILE A 91 0.37 -9.89 -3.88
N GLY A 92 0.10 -11.18 -3.70
CA GLY A 92 0.00 -12.12 -4.82
C GLY A 92 -0.65 -13.45 -4.42
N SER A 93 -0.77 -14.34 -5.39
CA SER A 93 -1.33 -15.69 -5.23
C SER A 93 -0.74 -16.67 -6.23
N LEU A 94 -0.93 -17.97 -5.94
CA LEU A 94 -0.48 -19.09 -6.77
C LEU A 94 1.04 -19.15 -6.98
N VAL A 95 1.83 -18.59 -6.06
CA VAL A 95 3.29 -18.57 -6.17
C VAL A 95 3.89 -19.79 -5.49
N GLU A 96 4.82 -20.43 -6.19
CA GLU A 96 5.50 -21.64 -5.73
C GLU A 96 6.78 -21.35 -4.95
N GLN A 97 7.53 -20.32 -5.35
CA GLN A 97 8.80 -19.90 -4.73
C GLN A 97 9.00 -18.39 -4.80
N LEU A 98 9.76 -17.84 -3.84
CA LEU A 98 10.02 -16.42 -3.68
C LEU A 98 11.52 -16.14 -3.54
N VAL A 99 11.99 -15.03 -4.11
CA VAL A 99 13.35 -14.54 -3.86
C VAL A 99 13.38 -13.02 -3.93
N PHE A 100 14.01 -12.37 -2.95
CA PHE A 100 14.35 -10.96 -3.05
C PHE A 100 15.55 -10.73 -3.95
N ASN A 101 15.63 -9.55 -4.54
CA ASN A 101 16.81 -9.09 -5.23
C ASN A 101 17.96 -8.81 -4.24
N ASP A 102 19.19 -9.02 -4.68
CA ASP A 102 20.39 -8.87 -3.85
C ASP A 102 20.81 -7.40 -3.62
N VAL A 103 20.58 -6.52 -4.60
CA VAL A 103 20.99 -5.11 -4.59
C VAL A 103 19.83 -4.13 -4.50
N THR A 104 18.59 -4.62 -4.53
CA THR A 104 17.38 -3.82 -4.37
C THR A 104 16.35 -4.58 -3.54
N ASN A 105 15.24 -3.93 -3.21
CA ASN A 105 14.12 -4.56 -2.51
C ASN A 105 13.04 -5.11 -3.46
N MET A 106 13.38 -5.38 -4.73
CA MET A 106 12.46 -6.03 -5.66
C MET A 106 12.24 -7.50 -5.24
N LEU A 107 11.01 -7.99 -5.37
CA LEU A 107 10.66 -9.37 -5.05
C LEU A 107 10.28 -10.10 -6.35
N CYS A 108 10.77 -11.32 -6.52
CA CYS A 108 10.36 -12.20 -7.61
C CYS A 108 9.65 -13.43 -7.04
N GLY A 109 8.52 -13.80 -7.65
CA GLY A 109 7.85 -15.08 -7.47
C GLY A 109 7.76 -15.85 -8.77
N ILE A 110 7.77 -17.17 -8.70
CA ILE A 110 7.54 -18.06 -9.85
C ILE A 110 6.27 -18.89 -9.64
N SER A 111 5.51 -19.08 -10.72
CA SER A 111 4.26 -19.85 -10.75
C SER A 111 4.06 -20.43 -12.15
N GLU A 112 3.94 -21.75 -12.29
CA GLU A 112 3.55 -22.40 -13.55
C GLU A 112 4.32 -21.92 -14.81
N GLY A 113 5.64 -21.73 -14.69
CA GLY A 113 6.48 -21.24 -15.79
C GLY A 113 6.31 -19.75 -16.11
N LYS A 114 5.74 -18.96 -15.20
CA LYS A 114 5.69 -17.49 -15.26
C LYS A 114 6.43 -16.93 -14.06
N ILE A 115 7.08 -15.79 -14.25
CA ILE A 115 7.55 -14.95 -13.15
C ILE A 115 6.64 -13.75 -12.96
N ALA A 116 6.46 -13.41 -11.70
CA ALA A 116 5.84 -12.19 -11.22
C ALA A 116 6.91 -11.43 -10.43
N VAL A 117 7.30 -10.25 -10.91
CA VAL A 117 8.26 -9.39 -10.22
C VAL A 117 7.53 -8.16 -9.71
N TRP A 118 7.62 -7.93 -8.40
CA TRP A 118 7.18 -6.71 -7.74
C TRP A 118 8.39 -5.79 -7.59
N PRO A 119 8.51 -4.71 -8.39
CA PRO A 119 9.64 -3.79 -8.26
C PRO A 119 9.65 -3.06 -6.91
N LEU A 120 8.48 -2.88 -6.32
CA LEU A 120 8.29 -2.14 -5.07
C LEU A 120 7.20 -2.80 -4.22
N PRO A 121 7.45 -3.99 -3.62
CA PRO A 121 6.40 -4.75 -2.94
C PRO A 121 5.78 -3.98 -1.74
N ASN A 122 6.55 -3.12 -1.09
CA ASN A 122 6.08 -2.29 0.03
C ASN A 122 5.01 -1.26 -0.35
N ILE A 123 4.85 -0.94 -1.64
CA ILE A 123 3.76 -0.04 -2.06
C ILE A 123 2.39 -0.61 -1.69
N ALA A 124 2.28 -1.93 -1.51
CA ALA A 124 1.06 -2.61 -1.06
C ALA A 124 0.50 -2.08 0.27
N PHE A 125 1.37 -1.56 1.14
CA PHE A 125 0.95 -0.95 2.41
C PHE A 125 0.36 0.45 2.23
N GLN A 126 0.55 1.10 1.09
CA GLN A 126 0.07 2.44 0.81
C GLN A 126 -1.02 2.41 -0.26
N ASP A 127 -0.72 1.86 -1.44
CA ASP A 127 -1.60 1.81 -2.60
C ASP A 127 -1.54 0.43 -3.29
N ARG A 128 -2.62 -0.35 -3.14
CA ARG A 128 -2.75 -1.68 -3.75
C ARG A 128 -2.99 -1.63 -5.26
N ASN A 129 -3.60 -0.57 -5.78
CA ASN A 129 -3.82 -0.42 -7.21
C ASN A 129 -2.48 -0.17 -7.90
N LEU A 130 -1.62 0.62 -7.27
CA LEU A 130 -0.28 0.89 -7.79
C LEU A 130 0.63 -0.35 -7.72
N LEU A 131 0.47 -1.19 -6.69
CA LEU A 131 1.11 -2.51 -6.66
C LEU A 131 0.78 -3.31 -7.92
N GLN A 132 -0.51 -3.38 -8.30
CA GLN A 132 -0.95 -4.11 -9.49
C GLN A 132 -0.43 -3.48 -10.79
N LYS A 133 -0.51 -2.15 -10.93
CA LYS A 133 0.01 -1.42 -12.10
C LYS A 133 1.53 -1.57 -12.28
N SER A 134 2.28 -1.74 -11.18
CA SER A 134 3.75 -1.91 -11.21
C SER A 134 4.22 -3.35 -11.39
N LEU A 135 3.31 -4.34 -11.34
CA LEU A 135 3.65 -5.74 -11.42
C LEU A 135 4.17 -6.11 -12.81
N ILE A 136 5.36 -6.73 -12.86
CA ILE A 136 5.92 -7.25 -14.10
C ILE A 136 5.61 -8.73 -14.18
N GLN A 137 4.88 -9.13 -15.21
CA GLN A 137 4.65 -10.54 -15.51
C GLN A 137 5.38 -10.93 -16.78
N LYS A 138 6.07 -12.07 -16.74
CA LYS A 138 6.77 -12.61 -17.91
C LYS A 138 6.64 -14.13 -17.93
N THR A 139 6.16 -14.65 -19.05
CA THR A 139 6.20 -16.08 -19.32
C THR A 139 7.62 -16.51 -19.61
N ILE A 140 8.05 -17.56 -18.91
CA ILE A 140 9.33 -18.21 -19.11
C ILE A 140 9.05 -19.42 -20.01
N GLY A 141 10.02 -19.79 -20.84
CA GLY A 141 9.90 -21.00 -21.67
C GLY A 141 9.74 -22.27 -20.84
N SER A 142 9.79 -23.44 -21.49
CA SER A 142 9.68 -24.74 -20.81
C SER A 142 10.80 -24.92 -19.77
N VAL A 143 10.47 -24.75 -18.49
CA VAL A 143 11.38 -24.91 -17.35
C VAL A 143 11.36 -26.32 -16.75
N GLY A 144 10.48 -27.19 -17.26
CA GLY A 144 10.29 -28.54 -16.75
C GLY A 144 9.44 -28.58 -15.48
N LYS A 145 9.40 -29.76 -14.83
CA LYS A 145 8.64 -29.96 -13.58
C LYS A 145 9.44 -29.45 -12.38
N PHE A 146 8.80 -28.70 -11.48
CA PHE A 146 9.41 -28.19 -10.25
C PHE A 146 10.67 -27.32 -10.47
N PRO A 147 10.58 -26.23 -11.25
CA PRO A 147 11.69 -25.29 -11.39
C PRO A 147 12.07 -24.70 -10.03
N GLN A 148 13.34 -24.37 -9.81
CA GLN A 148 13.79 -23.68 -8.59
C GLN A 148 14.21 -22.25 -8.90
N LEU A 149 13.72 -21.32 -8.11
CA LEU A 149 14.12 -19.92 -8.20
C LEU A 149 15.44 -19.75 -7.45
N ALA A 150 16.56 -19.62 -8.19
CA ALA A 150 17.89 -19.76 -7.61
C ALA A 150 18.46 -18.43 -7.11
N ASN A 151 18.33 -17.36 -7.89
CA ASN A 151 18.80 -16.02 -7.50
C ASN A 151 18.09 -14.93 -8.29
N PHE A 152 18.06 -13.71 -7.75
CA PHE A 152 17.68 -12.50 -8.45
C PHE A 152 18.72 -11.41 -8.21
N ALA A 153 19.53 -11.12 -9.23
CA ALA A 153 20.61 -10.17 -9.15
C ALA A 153 20.46 -9.06 -10.20
N GLY A 154 20.45 -7.80 -9.76
CA GLY A 154 20.21 -6.66 -10.64
C GLY A 154 18.90 -6.81 -11.43
N ASN A 155 18.98 -7.01 -12.75
CA ASN A 155 17.83 -7.24 -13.62
C ASN A 155 17.70 -8.70 -14.11
N THR A 156 18.51 -9.63 -13.59
CA THR A 156 18.55 -11.03 -14.04
C THR A 156 18.07 -11.97 -12.96
N ILE A 157 17.08 -12.80 -13.29
CA ILE A 157 16.53 -13.85 -12.45
C ILE A 157 17.06 -15.18 -12.97
N VAL A 158 17.70 -15.97 -12.12
CA VAL A 158 18.25 -17.28 -12.47
C VAL A 158 17.31 -18.37 -11.99
N ILE A 159 16.87 -19.21 -12.93
CA ILE A 159 15.97 -20.33 -12.66
C ILE A 159 16.70 -21.62 -12.94
N ARG A 160 16.73 -22.53 -11.97
CA ARG A 160 17.24 -23.88 -12.15
C ARG A 160 16.09 -24.77 -12.63
N LYS A 161 16.23 -25.31 -13.84
CA LYS A 161 15.30 -26.27 -14.43
C LYS A 161 15.37 -27.63 -13.73
N SER A 162 14.41 -28.49 -14.04
CA SER A 162 14.35 -29.88 -13.54
C SER A 162 15.56 -30.73 -13.96
N ASP A 163 16.20 -30.40 -15.08
CA ASP A 163 17.43 -31.04 -15.59
C ASP A 163 18.71 -30.46 -14.96
N GLY A 164 18.59 -29.51 -14.02
CA GLY A 164 19.70 -28.84 -13.36
C GLY A 164 20.27 -27.64 -14.13
N CYS A 165 19.83 -27.40 -15.37
CA CYS A 165 20.31 -26.27 -16.17
C CYS A 165 19.86 -24.92 -15.58
N LEU A 166 20.76 -23.93 -15.58
CA LEU A 166 20.49 -22.58 -15.12
C LEU A 166 20.05 -21.71 -16.30
N VAL A 167 18.84 -21.16 -16.20
CA VAL A 167 18.25 -20.28 -17.22
C VAL A 167 18.18 -18.86 -16.68
N PRO A 168 19.02 -17.94 -17.20
CA PRO A 168 18.91 -16.53 -16.87
C PRO A 168 17.72 -15.91 -17.62
N THR A 169 16.86 -15.21 -16.89
CA THR A 169 15.70 -14.49 -17.41
C THR A 169 15.77 -13.03 -16.96
N GLY A 170 15.85 -12.10 -17.92
CA GLY A 170 15.94 -10.67 -17.61
C GLY A 170 14.59 -9.96 -17.53
N ILE A 171 14.52 -8.93 -16.68
CA ILE A 171 13.56 -7.82 -16.74
C ILE A 171 14.24 -6.56 -17.32
N LEU A 172 13.47 -5.48 -17.56
CA LEU A 172 14.05 -4.21 -18.03
C LEU A 172 15.17 -3.75 -17.06
N PRO A 173 16.34 -3.31 -17.57
CA PRO A 173 17.50 -2.99 -16.74
C PRO A 173 17.36 -1.67 -15.96
N PHE A 174 16.19 -1.02 -15.98
CA PHE A 174 16.01 0.35 -15.51
C PHE A 174 15.40 0.46 -14.12
N TYR A 175 14.79 -0.60 -13.58
CA TYR A 175 14.13 -0.55 -12.26
C TYR A 175 15.13 -0.28 -11.12
N GLY A 176 16.26 -0.97 -11.11
CA GLY A 176 17.31 -0.73 -10.10
C GLY A 176 17.88 0.69 -10.17
N THR A 177 18.13 1.19 -11.39
CA THR A 177 18.56 2.57 -11.60
C THR A 177 17.51 3.57 -11.13
N LEU A 178 16.22 3.32 -11.40
CA LEU A 178 15.12 4.17 -10.98
C LEU A 178 15.06 4.28 -9.44
N ILE A 179 15.09 3.13 -8.74
CA ILE A 179 15.11 3.06 -7.27
C ILE A 179 16.32 3.83 -6.69
N SER A 180 17.49 3.69 -7.31
CA SER A 180 18.71 4.39 -6.90
C SER A 180 18.64 5.91 -7.14
N MET A 181 18.07 6.35 -8.27
CA MET A 181 17.89 7.77 -8.56
C MET A 181 16.93 8.43 -7.55
N THR A 182 15.81 7.78 -7.21
CA THR A 182 14.84 8.34 -6.26
C THR A 182 15.39 8.40 -4.84
N SER A 183 16.16 7.39 -4.40
CA SER A 183 16.79 7.42 -3.08
C SER A 183 17.84 8.53 -2.95
N GLN A 184 18.48 8.90 -4.07
CA GLN A 184 19.40 10.05 -4.16
C GLN A 184 18.70 11.38 -4.47
N SER A 185 17.37 11.44 -4.43
CA SER A 185 16.56 12.62 -4.77
C SER A 185 16.79 13.17 -6.19
N LYS A 186 17.26 12.35 -7.14
CA LYS A 186 17.47 12.72 -8.56
C LYS A 186 16.19 12.55 -9.38
N TRP A 187 15.11 13.20 -8.96
CA TRP A 187 13.77 13.03 -9.53
C TRP A 187 13.67 13.42 -11.00
N ASP A 188 14.33 14.50 -11.43
CA ASP A 188 14.30 14.91 -12.84
C ASP A 188 14.96 13.88 -13.76
N GLN A 189 16.01 13.20 -13.29
CA GLN A 189 16.66 12.13 -14.05
C GLN A 189 15.76 10.90 -14.12
N ALA A 190 15.10 10.54 -13.02
CA ALA A 190 14.14 9.44 -12.97
C ALA A 190 12.94 9.67 -13.92
N ILE A 191 12.40 10.89 -13.96
CA ILE A 191 11.31 11.27 -14.86
C ILE A 191 11.78 11.21 -16.32
N ARG A 192 12.96 11.74 -16.65
CA ARG A 192 13.51 11.66 -18.01
C ARG A 192 13.73 10.22 -18.46
N LEU A 193 14.21 9.36 -17.56
CA LEU A 193 14.37 7.93 -17.82
C LEU A 193 13.02 7.29 -18.18
N CYS A 194 11.97 7.53 -17.38
CA CYS A 194 10.63 6.98 -17.63
C CYS A 194 10.04 7.50 -18.95
N ARG A 195 10.19 8.80 -19.26
CA ARG A 195 9.77 9.38 -20.55
C ARG A 195 10.48 8.74 -21.74
N SER A 196 11.78 8.48 -21.62
CA SER A 196 12.58 7.92 -22.71
C SER A 196 12.22 6.47 -23.01
N ILE A 197 11.82 5.71 -22.00
CA ILE A 197 11.46 4.29 -22.13
C ILE A 197 9.99 4.11 -22.50
N GLY A 198 9.10 4.99 -22.00
CA GLY A 198 7.67 4.94 -22.30
C GLY A 198 6.96 3.68 -21.80
N ASN A 199 7.47 3.05 -20.73
CA ASN A 199 6.90 1.82 -20.19
C ASN A 199 5.99 2.09 -18.97
N GLU A 200 4.77 1.55 -19.01
CA GLU A 200 3.74 1.77 -17.98
C GLU A 200 4.15 1.23 -16.60
N THR A 201 4.67 0.00 -16.52
CA THR A 201 5.12 -0.60 -15.25
C THR A 201 6.26 0.20 -14.60
N LEU A 202 7.11 0.84 -15.41
CA LEU A 202 8.16 1.73 -14.94
C LEU A 202 7.60 3.05 -14.40
N TRP A 203 6.62 3.65 -15.10
CA TRP A 203 5.88 4.82 -14.60
C TRP A 203 5.13 4.52 -13.30
N ALA A 204 4.49 3.36 -13.20
CA ALA A 204 3.84 2.89 -11.98
C ALA A 204 4.83 2.71 -10.83
N THR A 205 6.02 2.20 -11.12
CA THR A 205 7.10 2.10 -10.13
C THR A 205 7.58 3.48 -9.68
N LEU A 206 7.75 4.45 -10.59
CA LEU A 206 8.11 5.82 -10.25
C LEU A 206 7.03 6.51 -9.41
N ALA A 207 5.76 6.35 -9.78
CA ALA A 207 4.63 6.83 -8.98
C ALA A 207 4.69 6.25 -7.55
N GLY A 208 4.96 4.95 -7.41
CA GLY A 208 5.06 4.31 -6.10
C GLY A 208 6.21 4.86 -5.26
N LEU A 209 7.38 5.06 -5.87
CA LEU A 209 8.51 5.72 -5.21
C LEU A 209 8.18 7.16 -4.83
N ALA A 210 7.46 7.89 -5.67
CA ALA A 210 7.05 9.27 -5.41
C ALA A 210 6.05 9.36 -4.24
N VAL A 211 5.12 8.39 -4.10
CA VAL A 211 4.22 8.29 -2.94
C VAL A 211 5.01 8.02 -1.66
N ILE A 212 5.94 7.04 -1.67
CA ILE A 212 6.76 6.69 -0.50
C ILE A 212 7.61 7.89 -0.04
N HIS A 213 8.26 8.58 -0.97
CA HIS A 213 9.10 9.74 -0.67
C HIS A 213 8.31 11.06 -0.57
N LYS A 214 6.98 11.03 -0.72
CA LYS A 214 6.08 12.20 -0.68
C LYS A 214 6.46 13.31 -1.67
N ASN A 215 6.97 12.95 -2.85
CA ASN A 215 7.32 13.91 -3.90
C ASN A 215 6.09 14.22 -4.77
N MET A 216 5.43 15.35 -4.51
CA MET A 216 4.20 15.75 -5.21
C MET A 216 4.37 15.96 -6.71
N ILE A 217 5.50 16.54 -7.13
CA ILE A 217 5.77 16.84 -8.54
C ILE A 217 5.94 15.54 -9.32
N ALA A 218 6.74 14.61 -8.79
CA ALA A 218 6.92 13.30 -9.40
C ALA A 218 5.63 12.47 -9.39
N MET A 219 4.81 12.57 -8.33
CA MET A 219 3.50 11.91 -8.28
C MET A 219 2.59 12.42 -9.39
N GLU A 220 2.42 13.73 -9.54
CA GLU A 220 1.57 14.32 -10.59
C GLU A 220 2.01 13.89 -11.98
N ILE A 221 3.30 14.03 -12.30
CA ILE A 221 3.83 13.67 -13.61
C ILE A 221 3.64 12.18 -13.89
N SER A 222 3.85 11.33 -12.88
CA SER A 222 3.72 9.88 -13.05
C SER A 222 2.26 9.47 -13.19
N TYR A 223 1.33 10.06 -12.43
CA TYR A 223 -0.10 9.78 -12.57
C TYR A 223 -0.67 10.30 -13.89
N ALA A 224 -0.21 11.47 -14.37
CA ALA A 224 -0.55 11.94 -15.70
C ALA A 224 -0.05 10.99 -16.79
N ALA A 225 1.16 10.44 -16.65
CA ALA A 225 1.70 9.43 -17.56
C ALA A 225 0.99 8.07 -17.48
N LEU A 226 0.26 7.80 -16.39
CA LEU A 226 -0.57 6.60 -16.19
C LEU A 226 -2.06 6.87 -16.47
N GLU A 227 -2.38 8.02 -17.06
CA GLU A 227 -3.75 8.43 -17.42
C GLU A 227 -4.73 8.38 -16.22
N ASP A 228 -4.23 8.73 -15.04
CA ASP A 228 -5.01 8.74 -13.79
C ASP A 228 -5.46 10.17 -13.46
N ASP A 229 -6.39 10.69 -14.28
CA ASP A 229 -6.86 12.09 -14.22
C ASP A 229 -7.45 12.46 -12.86
N GLU A 230 -8.14 11.52 -12.21
CA GLU A 230 -8.72 11.71 -10.87
C GLU A 230 -7.64 12.02 -9.83
N LYS A 231 -6.55 11.24 -9.83
CA LYS A 231 -5.41 11.48 -8.93
C LYS A 231 -4.67 12.76 -9.27
N VAL A 232 -4.55 13.13 -10.54
CA VAL A 232 -3.94 14.40 -10.97
C VAL A 232 -4.77 15.58 -10.46
N ALA A 233 -6.09 15.54 -10.63
CA ALA A 233 -6.99 16.56 -10.11
C ALA A 233 -6.88 16.70 -8.59
N LEU A 234 -6.88 15.58 -7.85
CA LEU A 234 -6.70 15.58 -6.40
C LEU A 234 -5.33 16.17 -6.00
N ILE A 235 -4.26 15.89 -6.73
CA ILE A 235 -2.94 16.48 -6.45
C ILE A 235 -2.94 18.00 -6.62
N ASN A 236 -3.65 18.51 -7.64
CA ASN A 236 -3.78 19.95 -7.82
C ASN A 236 -4.58 20.60 -6.69
N GLU A 237 -5.69 19.99 -6.26
CA GLU A 237 -6.42 20.43 -5.07
C GLU A 237 -5.54 20.44 -3.81
N ILE A 238 -4.63 19.46 -3.67
CA ILE A 238 -3.68 19.42 -2.56
C ILE A 238 -2.71 20.60 -2.59
N LYS A 239 -2.23 21.00 -3.77
CA LYS A 239 -1.28 22.11 -3.91
C LYS A 239 -1.89 23.46 -3.54
N ASP A 240 -3.17 23.65 -3.84
CA ASP A 240 -3.90 24.90 -3.57
C ASP A 240 -4.17 25.13 -2.08
N LYS A 241 -3.98 24.11 -1.25
CA LYS A 241 -4.30 24.16 0.18
C LYS A 241 -3.11 24.70 0.97
N SER A 242 -3.31 25.83 1.65
CA SER A 242 -2.29 26.47 2.48
C SER A 242 -1.96 25.66 3.73
N ASP A 243 -2.99 25.03 4.32
CA ASP A 243 -2.89 24.29 5.57
C ASP A 243 -2.08 22.99 5.44
N LYS A 244 -1.07 22.81 6.29
CA LYS A 244 -0.12 21.69 6.19
C LYS A 244 -0.78 20.38 6.62
N GLU A 245 -1.57 20.43 7.67
CA GLU A 245 -2.27 19.30 8.28
C GLU A 245 -3.31 18.73 7.29
N THR A 246 -4.08 19.62 6.65
CA THR A 246 -5.05 19.23 5.61
C THR A 246 -4.34 18.65 4.39
N ARG A 247 -3.23 19.24 3.94
CA ARG A 247 -2.42 18.65 2.85
C ARG A 247 -1.96 17.24 3.18
N GLN A 248 -1.50 17.00 4.40
CA GLN A 248 -1.09 15.66 4.84
C GLN A 248 -2.26 14.67 4.83
N ALA A 249 -3.45 15.07 5.30
CA ALA A 249 -4.63 14.22 5.24
C ALA A 249 -5.05 13.88 3.81
N MET A 250 -5.06 14.86 2.91
CA MET A 250 -5.42 14.63 1.51
C MET A 250 -4.36 13.79 0.77
N GLN A 251 -3.08 13.88 1.13
CA GLN A 251 -2.06 12.94 0.64
C GLN A 251 -2.37 11.49 1.06
N VAL A 252 -2.93 11.27 2.26
CA VAL A 252 -3.37 9.94 2.68
C VAL A 252 -4.60 9.49 1.87
N VAL A 253 -5.52 10.41 1.57
CA VAL A 253 -6.67 10.14 0.68
C VAL A 253 -6.22 9.68 -0.72
N LEU A 254 -5.16 10.28 -1.27
CA LEU A 254 -4.57 9.89 -2.56
C LEU A 254 -4.17 8.40 -2.62
N THR A 255 -3.81 7.82 -1.47
CA THR A 255 -3.45 6.40 -1.34
C THR A 255 -4.65 5.47 -1.13
N GLY A 256 -5.87 6.01 -1.03
CA GLY A 256 -7.11 5.26 -0.78
C GLY A 256 -7.37 4.94 0.70
N LYS A 257 -6.50 5.39 1.62
CA LYS A 257 -6.61 5.13 3.06
C LYS A 257 -7.50 6.15 3.79
N LEU A 258 -8.78 6.13 3.45
CA LEU A 258 -9.75 7.12 3.96
C LEU A 258 -9.88 7.13 5.48
N ALA A 259 -9.82 5.96 6.12
CA ALA A 259 -9.90 5.86 7.58
C ALA A 259 -8.69 6.52 8.28
N ASP A 260 -7.50 6.34 7.74
CA ASP A 260 -6.28 6.96 8.29
C ASP A 260 -6.31 8.48 8.09
N ALA A 261 -6.84 8.95 6.95
CA ALA A 261 -7.02 10.38 6.67
C ALA A 261 -8.05 11.03 7.63
N ASP A 262 -9.16 10.35 7.89
CA ASP A 262 -10.19 10.77 8.84
C ASP A 262 -9.62 10.93 10.26
N VAL A 263 -8.93 9.90 10.76
CA VAL A 263 -8.28 9.94 12.08
C VAL A 263 -7.24 11.06 12.17
N LEU A 264 -6.48 11.30 11.10
CA LEU A 264 -5.49 12.37 11.04
C LEU A 264 -6.14 13.76 11.14
N LEU A 265 -7.27 13.98 10.45
CA LEU A 265 -8.02 15.23 10.52
C LEU A 265 -8.62 15.47 11.92
N GLU A 266 -9.26 14.45 12.51
CA GLU A 266 -9.83 14.58 13.86
C GLU A 266 -8.76 14.85 14.91
N ARG A 267 -7.63 14.13 14.87
CA ARG A 267 -6.54 14.31 15.84
C ARG A 267 -5.95 15.72 15.79
N ASN A 268 -5.93 16.34 14.61
CA ASN A 268 -5.42 17.68 14.40
C ASN A 268 -6.50 18.77 14.64
N GLY A 269 -7.69 18.40 15.14
CA GLY A 269 -8.77 19.35 15.45
C GLY A 269 -9.64 19.76 14.26
N HIS A 270 -9.44 19.17 13.08
CA HIS A 270 -10.20 19.46 11.86
C HIS A 270 -11.42 18.54 11.70
N SER A 271 -12.22 18.38 12.75
CA SER A 271 -13.37 17.46 12.78
C SER A 271 -14.44 17.78 11.73
N PHE A 272 -14.62 19.05 11.36
CA PHE A 272 -15.55 19.42 10.29
C PHE A 272 -15.05 19.01 8.89
N ARG A 273 -13.74 19.10 8.62
CA ARG A 273 -13.15 18.56 7.39
C ARG A 273 -13.30 17.04 7.35
N ALA A 274 -13.07 16.38 8.48
CA ALA A 274 -13.27 14.94 8.63
C ALA A 274 -14.73 14.54 8.31
N LEU A 275 -15.71 15.27 8.86
CA LEU A 275 -17.13 15.11 8.55
C LEU A 275 -17.40 15.17 7.05
N MET A 276 -16.97 16.26 6.40
CA MET A 276 -17.23 16.50 4.99
C MET A 276 -16.53 15.48 4.08
N LEU A 277 -15.30 15.08 4.42
CA LEU A 277 -14.59 13.99 3.74
C LEU A 277 -15.41 12.70 3.78
N ASN A 278 -15.93 12.30 4.96
CA ASN A 278 -16.74 11.10 5.07
C ASN A 278 -18.06 11.19 4.30
N ILE A 279 -18.69 12.37 4.23
CA ILE A 279 -19.88 12.61 3.39
C ILE A 279 -19.54 12.43 1.91
N GLN A 280 -18.48 13.08 1.42
CA GLN A 280 -18.03 13.02 0.03
C GLN A 280 -17.65 11.60 -0.40
N MET A 281 -17.04 10.82 0.51
CA MET A 281 -16.65 9.43 0.28
C MET A 281 -17.74 8.41 0.63
N PHE A 282 -18.98 8.86 0.87
CA PHE A 282 -20.14 8.02 1.19
C PHE A 282 -19.97 7.12 2.43
N LYS A 283 -19.09 7.50 3.36
CA LYS A 283 -18.87 6.84 4.66
C LYS A 283 -19.89 7.33 5.69
N TRP A 284 -21.17 7.08 5.40
CA TRP A 284 -22.31 7.64 6.14
C TRP A 284 -22.31 7.35 7.64
N LYS A 285 -22.01 6.11 8.06
CA LYS A 285 -21.96 5.75 9.48
C LYS A 285 -20.93 6.57 10.25
N ARG A 286 -19.74 6.73 9.68
CA ARG A 286 -18.68 7.55 10.27
C ARG A 286 -19.01 9.04 10.26
N ALA A 287 -19.60 9.54 9.18
CA ALA A 287 -20.10 10.92 9.14
C ALA A 287 -21.15 11.17 10.23
N LEU A 288 -22.04 10.22 10.48
CA LEU A 288 -23.06 10.32 11.54
C LEU A 288 -22.43 10.36 12.94
N GLU A 289 -21.43 9.52 13.21
CA GLU A 289 -20.68 9.53 14.49
C GLU A 289 -20.06 10.90 14.77
N ILE A 290 -19.44 11.53 13.76
CA ILE A 290 -18.86 12.87 13.90
C ILE A 290 -19.98 13.91 14.06
N GLY A 291 -21.09 13.75 13.31
CA GLY A 291 -22.28 14.60 13.40
C GLY A 291 -22.90 14.64 14.79
N PHE A 292 -22.87 13.54 15.55
CA PHE A 292 -23.39 13.52 16.93
C PHE A 292 -22.65 14.45 17.90
N LYS A 293 -21.41 14.83 17.58
CA LYS A 293 -20.62 15.76 18.41
C LYS A 293 -21.17 17.19 18.33
N ASN A 294 -21.89 17.55 17.27
CA ASN A 294 -22.44 18.90 17.08
C ASN A 294 -23.80 18.84 16.35
N LYS A 295 -24.86 19.35 17.00
CA LYS A 295 -26.22 19.40 16.42
C LYS A 295 -26.27 20.04 15.03
N GLN A 296 -25.48 21.09 14.77
CA GLN A 296 -25.43 21.73 13.45
C GLN A 296 -24.85 20.81 12.37
N TRP A 297 -23.86 20.00 12.72
CA TRP A 297 -23.24 19.04 11.80
C TRP A 297 -24.16 17.87 11.50
N LEU A 298 -24.98 17.46 12.47
CA LEU A 298 -26.01 16.44 12.28
C LEU A 298 -26.99 16.84 11.16
N VAL A 299 -27.43 18.12 11.14
CA VAL A 299 -28.31 18.65 10.08
C VAL A 299 -27.65 18.52 8.70
N ILE A 300 -26.36 18.83 8.60
CA ILE A 300 -25.58 18.71 7.37
C ILE A 300 -25.55 17.25 6.90
N VAL A 301 -25.23 16.30 7.78
CA VAL A 301 -25.18 14.87 7.44
C VAL A 301 -26.54 14.37 6.95
N MET A 302 -27.62 14.73 7.64
CA MET A 302 -28.98 14.33 7.26
C MET A 302 -29.37 14.87 5.88
N GLY A 303 -29.12 16.17 5.63
CA GLY A 303 -29.41 16.77 4.33
C GLY A 303 -28.63 16.10 3.19
N TYR A 304 -27.32 15.88 3.35
CA TYR A 304 -26.53 15.20 2.31
C TYR A 304 -26.94 13.74 2.10
N ARG A 305 -27.33 13.03 3.17
CA ARG A 305 -27.83 11.66 3.08
C ARG A 305 -29.16 11.60 2.32
N GLU A 306 -30.10 12.48 2.63
CA GLU A 306 -31.39 12.56 1.94
C GLU A 306 -31.18 12.87 0.45
N LYS A 307 -30.34 13.87 0.13
CA LYS A 307 -30.00 14.20 -1.27
C LYS A 307 -29.39 13.02 -2.01
N TYR A 308 -28.49 12.30 -1.38
CA TYR A 308 -27.88 11.10 -1.95
C TYR A 308 -28.94 10.04 -2.26
N LEU A 309 -29.80 9.71 -1.29
CA LEU A 309 -30.86 8.70 -1.47
C LEU A 309 -31.85 9.10 -2.57
N LYS A 310 -32.24 10.38 -2.61
CA LYS A 310 -33.11 10.93 -3.66
C LYS A 310 -32.49 10.80 -5.04
N ASN A 311 -31.19 11.10 -5.18
CA ASN A 311 -30.47 10.94 -6.44
C ASN A 311 -30.34 9.47 -6.87
N CYS A 312 -30.27 8.54 -5.90
CA CYS A 312 -30.25 7.11 -6.16
C CYS A 312 -31.65 6.49 -6.33
N GLY A 313 -32.73 7.25 -6.15
CA GLY A 313 -34.11 6.73 -6.17
C GLY A 313 -34.43 5.77 -5.03
N GLN A 314 -33.70 5.84 -3.91
CA GLN A 314 -33.86 4.97 -2.75
C GLN A 314 -34.51 5.71 -1.57
N LYS A 315 -35.13 4.94 -0.67
CA LYS A 315 -35.62 5.44 0.64
C LYS A 315 -34.62 5.07 1.73
N GLU A 316 -34.62 5.85 2.81
CA GLU A 316 -33.76 5.54 3.96
C GLU A 316 -34.18 4.21 4.59
N SER A 317 -33.19 3.36 4.85
CA SER A 317 -33.38 2.03 5.42
C SER A 317 -32.61 1.85 6.73
N ASP A 318 -31.64 2.73 7.02
CA ASP A 318 -30.83 2.63 8.23
C ASP A 318 -31.60 3.15 9.46
N PRO A 319 -31.82 2.32 10.50
CA PRO A 319 -32.60 2.71 11.68
C PRO A 319 -32.05 3.93 12.41
N MET A 320 -30.73 4.13 12.43
CA MET A 320 -30.13 5.29 13.11
C MET A 320 -30.47 6.58 12.38
N PHE A 321 -30.46 6.56 11.05
CA PHE A 321 -30.81 7.72 10.24
C PHE A 321 -32.31 8.02 10.30
N LEU A 322 -33.18 6.99 10.25
CA LEU A 322 -34.63 7.16 10.36
C LEU A 322 -35.05 7.86 11.66
N LYS A 323 -34.43 7.49 12.79
CA LYS A 323 -34.70 8.09 14.10
C LYS A 323 -34.40 9.59 14.13
N HIS A 324 -33.29 9.99 13.51
CA HIS A 324 -32.82 11.38 13.56
C HIS A 324 -33.34 12.24 12.42
N MET A 325 -33.74 11.65 11.28
CA MET A 325 -34.41 12.39 10.20
C MET A 325 -35.76 12.95 10.63
N SER A 326 -36.50 12.29 11.52
CA SER A 326 -37.76 12.84 12.06
C SER A 326 -37.56 14.01 13.03
N GLU A 327 -36.35 14.16 13.58
CA GLU A 327 -36.01 15.19 14.57
C GLU A 327 -35.44 16.47 13.92
N VAL A 328 -35.13 16.43 12.62
CA VAL A 328 -34.39 17.49 11.92
C VAL A 328 -35.16 17.95 10.69
N GLU A 329 -35.48 19.24 10.63
CA GLU A 329 -36.01 19.88 9.44
C GLU A 329 -34.86 20.22 8.48
N ILE A 330 -34.92 19.68 7.25
CA ILE A 330 -33.85 19.84 6.26
C ILE A 330 -34.11 21.10 5.43
N ASP A 331 -33.41 22.19 5.78
CA ASP A 331 -33.33 23.39 4.96
C ASP A 331 -31.94 23.54 4.31
N TRP A 332 -31.92 23.50 2.98
CA TRP A 332 -30.69 23.64 2.19
C TRP A 332 -30.09 25.04 2.23
N VAL A 333 -30.88 26.08 2.49
CA VAL A 333 -30.36 27.44 2.68
C VAL A 333 -29.58 27.48 3.99
N HIS A 334 -30.19 27.03 5.08
CA HIS A 334 -29.54 26.92 6.38
C HIS A 334 -28.28 26.02 6.35
N ILE A 335 -28.32 24.85 5.69
CA ILE A 335 -27.14 23.97 5.55
C ILE A 335 -25.98 24.69 4.85
N ARG A 336 -26.27 25.49 3.80
CA ARG A 336 -25.22 26.25 3.10
C ARG A 336 -24.62 27.34 3.99
N GLU A 337 -25.45 28.01 4.79
CA GLU A 337 -24.99 29.01 5.76
C GLU A 337 -24.08 28.38 6.82
N LEU A 338 -24.45 27.20 7.35
CA LEU A 338 -23.61 26.48 8.31
C LEU A 338 -22.24 26.10 7.73
N ILE A 339 -22.21 25.60 6.49
CA ILE A 339 -20.94 25.29 5.80
C ILE A 339 -20.12 26.57 5.55
N ALA A 340 -20.77 27.67 5.18
CA ALA A 340 -20.11 28.95 4.98
C ALA A 340 -19.52 29.51 6.30
N ALA A 341 -20.23 29.34 7.42
CA ALA A 341 -19.74 29.72 8.74
C ALA A 341 -18.53 28.89 9.18
N GLU A 342 -18.46 27.60 8.83
CA GLU A 342 -17.26 26.79 9.09
C GLU A 342 -16.08 27.17 8.16
N ARG A 343 -16.36 27.60 6.92
CA ARG A 343 -15.33 28.17 6.03
C ARG A 343 -14.72 29.44 6.59
N THR A 344 -15.53 30.37 7.10
CA THR A 344 -15.03 31.63 7.66
C THR A 344 -14.22 31.43 8.94
N LYS A 345 -14.51 30.37 9.71
CA LYS A 345 -13.69 29.95 10.87
C LYS A 345 -12.37 29.26 10.48
N GLY A 346 -12.14 28.99 9.20
CA GLY A 346 -10.97 28.25 8.71
C GLY A 346 -11.05 26.73 8.89
N ASN A 347 -12.24 26.21 9.24
CA ASN A 347 -12.49 24.80 9.51
C ASN A 347 -12.85 23.98 8.26
N TYR A 348 -12.96 24.62 7.08
CA TYR A 348 -13.27 23.97 5.81
C TYR A 348 -12.36 24.47 4.69
#